data_AF-A0A8C9Q1F6-F1
#
_entry.id   AF-A0A8C9Q1F6-F1
#
_cell.length_a   1.000
_cell.length_b   1.000
_cell.length_c   1.000
_cell.angle_alpha   90.00
_cell.angle_beta   90.00
_cell.angle_gamma   90.00
#
_symmetry.space_group_name_H-M   'P 1'
#
loop_
_entity.id
_entity.type
_entity.pdbx_description
1 polymer ?
#
loop_
_entity_poly.entity_id
_entity_poly.type
_entity_poly.pdbx_seq_one_letter_code
_entity_poly.pdbx_strand_id
1 'polypeptide(L)' 'VFSGVISILSNLIVLGIFIKYKELRTPTNAIIINLAFTDIGVSSIGYPMSAASDLYGSWKFGYTGCQVFGDLWNKSKIK' A
#
# COMPACT_ATOMS: atom_id res chain seq x y z
N VAL A 1 -10.40 5.74 4.91
CA VAL A 1 -10.05 5.04 6.16
C VAL A 1 -10.46 3.58 6.14
N PHE A 2 -11.76 3.25 6.04
CA PHE A 2 -12.23 1.86 5.98
C PHE A 2 -11.53 1.00 4.91
N SER A 3 -11.39 1.51 3.69
CA SER A 3 -10.70 0.79 2.61
C SER A 3 -9.22 0.52 2.90
N GLY A 4 -8.54 1.43 3.61
CA GLY A 4 -7.15 1.23 4.03
C GLY A 4 -7.02 0.16 5.12
N VAL A 5 -7.97 0.11 6.07
CA VAL A 5 -8.01 -0.93 7.10
C VAL A 5 -8.23 -2.31 6.48
N ILE A 6 -9.14 -2.42 5.51
CA ILE A 6 -9.40 -3.67 4.78
C ILE A 6 -8.16 -4.12 3.99
N SER A 7 -7.46 -3.20 3.30
CA SER A 7 -6.22 -3.53 2.58
C SER A 7 -5.10 -3.98 3.52
N ILE A 8 -4.92 -3.30 4.65
CA ILE A 8 -3.88 -3.67 5.63
C ILE A 8 -4.19 -5.06 6.21
N LEU A 9 -5.45 -5.32 6.58
CA LEU A 9 -5.87 -6.62 7.12
C LEU A 9 -5.66 -7.75 6.11
N SER A 10 -6.11 -7.58 4.86
CA SER A 10 -6.00 -8.63 3.84
C SER A 10 -4.54 -8.96 3.52
N ASN A 11 -3.69 -7.96 3.34
CA ASN A 11 -2.27 -8.19 3.04
C ASN A 11 -1.49 -8.73 4.24
N LEU A 12 -1.84 -8.36 5.48
CA LEU A 12 -1.26 -8.96 6.69
C LEU A 12 -1.63 -10.43 6.83
N ILE A 13 -2.87 -10.81 6.51
CA ILE A 13 -3.31 -12.22 6.52
C ILE A 13 -2.50 -13.02 5.50
N VAL A 14 -2.34 -12.50 4.28
CA VAL A 14 -1.52 -13.13 3.23
C VAL A 14 -0.08 -13.31 3.71
N LEU A 15 0.54 -12.26 4.26
CA LEU A 15 1.90 -12.32 4.80
C LEU A 15 2.01 -13.35 5.94
N GLY A 16 1.03 -13.39 6.84
CA GLY A 16 0.96 -14.33 7.95
C GLY A 16 0.87 -15.78 7.51
N ILE A 17 0.09 -16.08 6.48
CA ILE A 17 0.01 -17.42 5.87
C ILE A 17 1.38 -17.81 5.30
N PHE A 18 2.05 -16.91 4.58
CA PHE A 18 3.39 -17.20 4.03
C PHE A 18 4.47 -17.37 5.10
N ILE A 19 4.39 -16.65 6.23
CA ILE A 19 5.30 -16.85 7.36
C ILE A 19 5.03 -18.19 8.05
N LYS A 20 3.76 -18.56 8.21
CA LYS A 20 3.33 -19.80 8.87
C LYS A 20 3.71 -21.04 8.05
N TYR A 21 3.55 -20.99 6.73
CA TYR A 21 3.81 -22.12 5.83
C TYR A 21 5.14 -21.95 5.08
N LYS A 22 6.23 -22.41 5.71
CA LYS A 22 7.58 -22.39 5.14
C LYS A 22 7.74 -23.20 3.84
N GLU A 23 6.93 -24.24 3.67
CA GLU A 23 6.86 -25.07 2.45
C GLU A 23 6.40 -24.29 1.21
N LEU A 24 5.75 -23.13 1.39
CA LEU A 24 5.34 -22.25 0.29
C LEU A 24 6.46 -21.29 -0.16
N ARG A 25 7.72 -21.44 0.24
CA ARG A 25 8.83 -20.61 -0.30
C ARG A 25 9.25 -21.03 -1.70
N THR A 26 8.37 -20.84 -2.67
CA THR A 26 8.65 -20.97 -4.10
C THR A 26 8.81 -19.58 -4.72
N PRO A 27 9.53 -19.45 -5.86
CA PRO A 27 9.71 -18.17 -6.54
C PRO A 27 8.39 -17.46 -6.89
N THR A 28 7.33 -18.22 -7.16
CA THR A 28 5.97 -17.70 -7.36
C THR A 28 5.42 -16.96 -6.15
N ASN A 29 5.73 -17.43 -4.94
CA ASN A 29 5.22 -16.87 -3.70
C ASN A 29 6.03 -15.65 -3.23
N ALA A 30 7.28 -15.50 -3.68
CA ALA A 30 8.06 -14.29 -3.47
C ALA A 30 7.41 -13.06 -4.13
N ILE A 31 6.79 -13.24 -5.30
CA ILE A 31 6.04 -12.17 -5.99
C ILE A 31 4.86 -11.73 -5.13
N ILE A 32 4.12 -12.68 -4.54
CA ILE A 32 2.95 -12.39 -3.71
C ILE A 32 3.36 -11.66 -2.43
N ILE A 33 4.48 -12.05 -1.81
CA ILE A 33 5.02 -11.38 -0.62
C ILE A 33 5.43 -9.94 -0.95
N ASN A 34 6.15 -9.72 -2.06
CA ASN A 34 6.54 -8.37 -2.49
C ASN A 34 5.32 -7.49 -2.79
N LEU A 35 4.30 -8.07 -3.41
CA LEU A 35 3.04 -7.37 -3.69
C LEU A 35 2.33 -6.98 -2.40
N ALA A 36 2.18 -7.92 -1.46
CA ALA A 36 1.55 -7.65 -0.16
C ALA A 36 2.31 -6.58 0.64
N PHE A 37 3.64 -6.61 0.61
CA PHE A 37 4.48 -5.61 1.26
C PHE A 37 4.29 -4.22 0.63
N THR A 38 4.22 -4.16 -0.70
CA THR A 38 3.97 -2.92 -1.44
C THR A 38 2.60 -2.35 -1.11
N ASP A 39 1.55 -3.18 -1.04
CA ASP A 39 0.19 -2.74 -0.77
C ASP A 39 0.01 -2.26 0.69
N ILE A 40 0.68 -2.88 1.65
CA ILE A 40 0.76 -2.40 3.04
C ILE A 40 1.48 -1.05 3.09
N GLY A 41 2.60 -0.91 2.39
CA GLY A 41 3.35 0.34 2.29
C GLY A 41 2.52 1.47 1.68
N VAL A 42 1.84 1.20 0.56
CA VAL A 42 0.97 2.17 -0.10
C VAL A 42 -0.22 2.54 0.78
N SER A 43 -0.78 1.56 1.51
CA SER A 43 -1.93 1.81 2.38
C SER A 43 -1.54 2.60 3.63
N SER A 44 -0.35 2.35 4.17
CA SER A 44 0.16 3.02 5.37
C SER A 44 0.75 4.40 5.11
N ILE A 45 1.23 4.69 3.89
CA ILE A 45 1.78 6.00 3.52
C ILE A 45 0.74 6.81 2.76
N GLY A 46 0.08 6.19 1.78
CA GLY A 46 -0.80 6.90 0.86
C GLY A 46 -2.10 7.39 1.50
N TYR A 47 -2.77 6.56 2.32
CA TYR A 47 -3.98 7.00 3.02
C TYR A 47 -3.77 8.15 4.00
N PRO A 48 -2.76 8.12 4.92
CA PRO A 48 -2.55 9.25 5.82
C PRO A 48 -2.00 10.48 5.10
N MET A 49 -1.26 10.30 4.00
CA MET A 49 -0.80 11.43 3.18
C MET A 49 -1.98 12.13 2.46
N SER A 50 -2.93 11.38 1.92
CA SER A 50 -4.21 11.93 1.45
C SER A 50 -4.97 12.64 2.57
N ALA A 51 -5.17 11.96 3.70
CA ALA A 51 -5.93 12.50 4.82
C ALA A 51 -5.27 13.77 5.40
N ALA A 52 -3.95 13.82 5.48
CA ALA A 52 -3.21 15.00 5.88
C ALA A 52 -3.36 16.12 4.86
N SER A 53 -3.32 15.81 3.56
CA SER A 53 -3.49 16.82 2.50
C SER A 53 -4.89 17.43 2.52
N ASP A 54 -5.92 16.63 2.77
CA ASP A 54 -7.30 17.09 2.96
C ASP A 54 -7.46 17.94 4.22
N LEU A 55 -6.85 17.52 5.35
CA LEU A 55 -6.91 18.26 6.62
C LEU A 55 -6.19 19.61 6.56
N TYR A 56 -5.06 19.68 5.87
CA TYR A 56 -4.27 20.91 5.72
C TYR A 56 -4.71 21.77 4.52
N GLY A 57 -5.56 21.24 3.63
CA GLY A 57 -6.00 21.92 2.40
C GLY A 57 -4.86 22.28 1.44
N SER A 58 -3.66 21.73 1.63
CA SER A 58 -2.45 22.06 0.87
C SER A 58 -1.39 20.98 0.99
N TRP A 59 -0.71 20.67 -0.12
CA TRP A 59 0.34 19.65 -0.18
C TRP A 59 1.64 20.13 0.46
N LYS A 60 2.02 19.54 1.60
CA LYS A 60 3.24 19.92 2.36
C LYS A 60 4.39 18.91 2.28
N PHE A 61 4.17 17.75 1.65
CA PHE A 61 5.16 16.66 1.56
C PHE A 61 6.25 16.88 0.48
N GLY A 62 6.31 18.06 -0.14
CA GLY A 62 7.29 18.40 -1.17
C GLY A 62 7.00 17.79 -2.55
N TYR A 63 7.83 18.14 -3.53
CA TYR A 63 7.66 17.80 -4.95
C TYR A 63 7.76 16.29 -5.22
N THR A 64 8.73 15.62 -4.59
CA THR A 64 8.92 14.16 -4.71
C THR A 64 7.71 13.39 -4.19
N GLY A 65 7.11 13.84 -3.07
CA GLY A 65 5.87 13.26 -2.57
C GLY A 65 4.72 13.45 -3.55
N CYS A 66 4.59 14.65 -4.13
CA CYS A 66 3.51 14.96 -5.08
C CYS A 66 3.60 14.08 -6.34
N GLN A 67 4.81 13.85 -6.85
CA GLN A 67 5.02 13.03 -8.03
C GLN A 67 4.73 11.56 -7.78
N VAL A 68 5.25 11.00 -6.68
CA VAL A 68 5.00 9.60 -6.30
C VAL A 68 3.51 9.39 -6.00
N PHE A 69 2.90 10.29 -5.23
CA PHE A 69 1.48 10.18 -4.87
C PHE A 69 0.57 10.39 -6.07
N GLY A 70 0.90 11.36 -6.93
CA GLY A 70 0.19 11.65 -8.18
C GLY A 70 0.23 10.48 -9.16
N ASP A 71 1.41 9.88 -9.36
CA ASP A 71 1.56 8.71 -10.24
C ASP A 71 0.85 7.46 -9.69
N LEU A 72 0.90 7.26 -8.38
CA LEU A 72 0.16 6.18 -7.70
C LEU A 72 -1.35 6.35 -7.82
N TRP A 73 -1.87 7.57 -7.60
CA TRP A 73 -3.30 7.85 -7.73
C TRP A 73 -3.78 7.80 -9.19
N ASN A 74 -2.96 8.28 -10.13
CA ASN A 74 -3.29 8.25 -11.56
C ASN A 74 -3.41 6.81 -12.08
N LYS A 75 -2.60 5.87 -11.57
CA LYS A 75 -2.76 4.44 -11.87
C LYS A 75 -4.05 3.83 -11.30
N SER A 76 -4.60 4.37 -10.21
CA SER A 76 -5.85 3.87 -9.61
C SER A 76 -7.10 4.21 -10.44
N LYS A 77 -7.04 5.26 -11.28
CA LYS A 77 -8.10 5.64 -12.23
C LYS A 77 -8.13 4.81 -13.52
N ILE A 78 -7.13 3.96 -13.76
CA ILE A 78 -7.03 3.10 -14.96
C ILE A 78 -7.47 1.65 -14.60
N LYS A 79 -8.38 1.51 -13.64
CA LYS A 79 -9.11 0.26 -13.39
C LYS A 79 -10.61 0.49 -13.56
#